data_AF-A0AB35ISU8-F1
#
_entry.id   AF-A0AB35ISU8-F1
#
_cell.length_a   1.000
_cell.length_b   1.000
_cell.length_c   1.000
_cell.angle_alpha   90.00
_cell.angle_beta   90.00
_cell.angle_gamma   90.00
#
_symmetry.space_group_name_H-M   'P 1'
#
loop_
_entity.id
_entity.type
_entity.pdbx_description
1 polymer ?
#
loop_
_entity_poly.entity_id
_entity_poly.type
_entity_poly.pdbx_seq_one_letter_code
_entity_poly.pdbx_strand_id
1 'polypeptide(L)' 'MDAKKINIDTYPTLNNVCLVPKDTLKELIDYYKDNEYIKQQLKEVEEIKQGKRASRDIDDVISLLEKNGL' A
#
# COMPACT_ATOMS: atom_id res chain seq x y z
N MET A 1 8.84 2.23 15.66
CA MET A 1 7.52 2.88 15.64
C MET A 1 6.49 1.82 15.98
N ASP A 2 5.84 1.93 17.13
CA ASP A 2 4.69 1.08 17.46
C ASP A 2 3.59 1.33 16.42
N ALA A 3 3.30 0.33 15.60
CA ALA A 3 2.23 0.42 14.62
C ALA A 3 0.90 0.59 15.36
N LYS A 4 0.35 1.81 15.32
CA LYS A 4 -0.95 2.12 15.89
C LYS A 4 -1.99 1.26 15.18
N LYS A 5 -2.52 0.26 15.87
CA LYS A 5 -3.45 -0.72 15.28
C LYS A 5 -4.78 -0.01 15.00
N ILE A 6 -5.08 0.24 13.73
CA ILE A 6 -6.34 0.84 13.31
C ILE A 6 -7.41 -0.25 13.36
N ASN A 7 -8.42 -0.06 14.21
CA ASN A 7 -9.56 -0.96 14.29
C ASN A 7 -10.70 -0.42 13.43
N ILE A 8 -10.93 -1.05 12.27
CA ILE A 8 -11.95 -0.63 11.31
C ILE A 8 -13.38 -0.72 11.86
N ASP A 9 -13.63 -1.58 12.86
CA ASP A 9 -14.93 -1.71 13.53
C ASP A 9 -15.31 -0.49 14.37
N THR A 10 -14.34 0.41 14.62
CA THR A 10 -14.61 1.65 15.35
C THR A 10 -15.19 2.76 14.48
N TYR A 11 -15.23 2.56 13.15
CA TYR A 11 -15.76 3.54 12.22
C TYR A 11 -17.18 3.20 11.80
N PRO A 12 -18.08 4.20 11.72
CA PRO A 12 -19.43 3.98 11.24
C PRO A 12 -19.40 3.59 9.75
N THR A 13 -20.24 2.63 9.39
CA THR A 13 -20.45 2.21 8.00
C THR A 13 -21.76 2.82 7.47
N LEU A 14 -21.72 3.36 6.25
CA LEU A 14 -22.89 3.83 5.52
C LEU A 14 -22.95 3.11 4.18
N ASN A 15 -24.00 2.32 3.93
CA ASN A 15 -24.19 1.57 2.67
C ASN A 15 -22.95 0.74 2.27
N ASN A 16 -22.40 -0.06 3.18
CA ASN A 16 -21.15 -0.83 3.01
C ASN A 16 -19.88 0.00 2.77
N VAL A 17 -19.93 1.33 2.93
CA VAL A 17 -18.77 2.21 2.86
C VAL A 17 -18.35 2.60 4.28
N CYS A 18 -17.11 2.32 4.64
CA CYS A 18 -16.54 2.72 5.93
C CYS A 18 -16.24 4.23 5.93
N LEU A 19 -16.84 4.97 6.86
CA LEU A 19 -16.63 6.40 7.00
C LEU A 19 -15.44 6.67 7.91
N VAL A 20 -14.27 6.80 7.30
CA VAL A 20 -13.01 7.09 8.01
C VAL A 20 -12.82 8.61 8.14
N PRO A 21 -12.50 9.14 9.34
CA PRO A 21 -12.13 10.54 9.50
C PRO A 21 -10.97 10.94 8.58
N LYS A 22 -11.04 12.16 8.03
CA LYS A 22 -10.05 12.67 7.09
C LYS A 22 -8.64 12.67 7.67
N ASP A 23 -8.49 12.97 8.96
CA ASP A 23 -7.19 12.99 9.65
C ASP A 23 -6.60 11.58 9.74
N THR A 24 -7.39 10.57 10.10
CA THR A 24 -6.95 9.15 10.10
C THR A 24 -6.54 8.70 8.70
N LEU A 25 -7.31 9.06 7.67
CA LEU A 25 -6.97 8.72 6.29
C LEU A 25 -5.66 9.42 5.87
N LYS A 26 -5.43 10.64 6.33
CA LYS A 26 -4.19 11.38 6.06
C LYS A 26 -2.99 10.77 6.78
N GLU A 27 -3.13 10.40 8.05
CA GLU A 27 -2.09 9.68 8.80
C GLU A 27 -1.76 8.33 8.15
N LEU A 28 -2.77 7.61 7.67
CA LEU A 28 -2.59 6.41 6.85
C LEU A 28 -1.79 6.75 5.59
N ILE A 29 -2.22 7.72 4.80
CA ILE A 29 -1.51 8.11 3.56
C ILE A 29 -0.06 8.50 3.86
N ASP A 30 0.21 9.24 4.93
CA ASP A 30 1.57 9.64 5.30
C ASP A 30 2.40 8.44 5.78
N TYR A 31 1.81 7.52 6.56
CA TYR A 31 2.46 6.24 6.90
C TYR A 31 2.77 5.40 5.65
N TYR A 32 1.83 5.32 4.70
CA TYR A 32 1.99 4.64 3.42
C TYR A 32 3.07 5.29 2.57
N LYS A 33 3.14 6.63 2.57
CA LYS A 33 4.18 7.38 1.86
C LYS A 33 5.55 7.14 2.45
N ASP A 34 5.68 6.97 3.77
CA ASP A 34 6.96 6.71 4.42
C ASP A 34 7.34 5.23 4.49
N ASN A 35 6.43 4.35 4.10
CA ASN A 35 6.67 2.92 4.04
C ASN A 35 7.67 2.57 2.91
N GLU A 36 8.85 2.08 3.30
CA GLU A 36 9.92 1.71 2.37
C GLU A 36 9.50 0.65 1.35
N TYR A 37 8.66 -0.32 1.74
CA TYR A 37 8.15 -1.34 0.83
C TYR A 37 7.37 -0.73 -0.33
N ILE A 38 6.52 0.25 -0.04
CA ILE A 38 5.67 0.89 -1.05
C ILE A 38 6.49 1.86 -1.92
N LYS A 39 7.44 2.59 -1.32
CA LYS A 39 8.42 3.38 -2.08
C LYS A 39 9.19 2.50 -3.07
N GLN A 40 9.60 1.31 -2.66
CA GLN A 40 10.34 0.37 -3.49
C GLN A 40 9.48 -0.18 -4.63
N GLN A 41 8.23 -0.55 -4.35
CA GLN A 41 7.26 -0.98 -5.37
C GLN A 41 6.97 0.14 -6.39
N LEU A 42 6.78 1.39 -5.93
CA LEU A 42 6.55 2.55 -6.81
C LEU A 42 7.76 2.82 -7.71
N LYS A 43 8.98 2.73 -7.17
CA LYS A 43 10.21 2.87 -7.96
C LYS A 43 10.31 1.81 -9.05
N GLU A 44 10.03 0.54 -8.71
CA GLU A 44 10.05 -0.53 -9.70
C GLU A 44 8.96 -0.35 -10.78
N VAL A 45 7.78 0.17 -10.41
CA VAL A 45 6.72 0.52 -11.38
C VAL A 45 7.15 1.67 -12.30
N GLU A 46 7.83 2.69 -11.79
CA GLU A 46 8.39 3.76 -12.63
C GLU A 46 9.47 3.24 -13.58
N GLU A 47 10.33 2.32 -13.15
CA GLU A 47 11.36 1.71 -14.01
C GLU A 47 10.74 0.88 -15.16
N ILE A 48 9.62 0.20 -14.91
CA ILE A 48 8.84 -0.49 -15.94
C ILE A 48 8.23 0.52 -16.92
N LYS A 49 7.60 1.60 -16.42
CA LYS A 49 7.03 2.67 -17.27
C LYS A 49 8.08 3.37 -18.14
N GLN A 50 9.30 3.52 -17.61
CA GLN A 50 10.44 4.10 -18.34
C GLN A 50 11.08 3.11 -19.32
N GLY A 51 10.56 1.89 -19.46
CA GLY A 51 11.09 0.87 -20.38
C GLY A 51 12.45 0.31 -19.97
N LYS A 52 12.90 0.55 -18.73
CA LYS A 52 14.15 -0.01 -18.18
C LYS A 52 14.00 -1.46 -17.76
N ARG A 53 12.76 -1.94 -17.61
CA ARG A 53 12.39 -3.32 -17.29
C ARG A 53 11.16 -3.72 -18.11
N ALA A 54 11.10 -4.97 -18.59
CA ALA A 54 9.91 -5.50 -19.25
C ALA A 54 8.75 -5.57 -18.24
N SER A 55 7.51 -5.34 -18.71
CA SER A 55 6.29 -5.36 -17.88
C SER A 55 6.26 -6.59 -16.98
N ARG A 56 5.98 -6.39 -15.68
CA ARG A 56 5.79 -7.50 -14.73
C ARG A 56 4.63 -8.35 -15.23
N ASP A 57 4.91 -9.61 -15.49
CA ASP A 57 3.87 -10.63 -15.56
C ASP A 57 3.24 -10.78 -14.15
N ILE A 58 2.02 -11.28 -14.05
CA ILE A 58 1.34 -11.41 -12.74
C ILE A 58 2.16 -12.29 -11.78
N ASP A 59 2.87 -13.28 -12.32
CA ASP A 59 3.81 -14.14 -11.60
C ASP A 59 4.99 -13.39 -10.96
N ASP A 60 5.48 -12.30 -11.57
CA ASP A 60 6.54 -11.48 -10.97
C ASP A 60 6.04 -10.69 -9.76
N VAL A 61 4.76 -10.26 -9.78
CA VAL A 61 4.13 -9.57 -8.65
C VAL A 61 3.93 -10.54 -7.49
N ILE A 62 3.45 -11.76 -7.78
CA ILE A 62 3.28 -12.83 -6.79
C ILE A 62 4.64 -13.19 -6.16
N SER A 63 5.67 -13.42 -6.98
CA SER A 63 7.02 -13.73 -6.50
C SER A 63 7.62 -12.64 -5.62
N LEU A 64 7.32 -11.36 -5.91
CA LEU A 64 7.76 -10.25 -5.07
C LEU A 64 7.02 -10.17 -3.74
N LEU A 65 5.73 -10.49 -3.72
CA LEU A 65 4.94 -10.54 -2.48
C LEU A 65 5.45 -11.68 -1.58
N GLU A 66 5.62 -12.88 -2.15
CA GLU A 66 6.15 -14.05 -1.44
C GLU A 66 7.56 -13.81 -0.88
N LYS A 67 8.45 -13.17 -1.65
CA LYS A 67 9.80 -12.81 -1.20
C LYS A 67 9.80 -11.86 0.00
N ASN A 68 8.78 -11.02 0.12
CA ASN A 68 8.63 -10.09 1.23
C ASN A 68 7.75 -10.66 2.37
N GLY A 69 7.36 -11.93 2.28
CA GLY A 69 6.54 -12.62 3.28
C GLY A 69 5.09 -12.15 3.33
N LEU A 70 4.59 -11.61 2.22
CA LEU A 70 3.22 -11.10 2.04
C LEU A 70 2.37 -12.06 1.20
#